data_AF-A0A1G7U608-F1
#
_entry.id   AF-A0A1G7U608-F1
#
_cell.length_a   1.000
_cell.length_b   1.000
_cell.length_c   1.000
_cell.angle_alpha   90.00
_cell.angle_beta   90.00
_cell.angle_gamma   90.00
#
_symmetry.space_group_name_H-M   'P 1'
#
loop_
_entity.id
_entity.type
_entity.pdbx_description
1 polymer ?
#
loop_
_entity_poly.entity_id
_entity_poly.type
_entity_poly.pdbx_seq_one_letter_code
_entity_poly.pdbx_strand_id
1 'polypeptide(L)'
;MKNKYSLSSKLILITFLIGIVNLFFYDYESTQEFVVLILILIMRYVLFILIKRRFEWSKYLLVLIILRGIHRLFIVFSAVDASQVTKINLILQLVLSIMAFALLFIFPKMKEWMNDRRKYFSPNTVTNPQH
;
A
#
# COMPACT_ATOMS: atom_id res chain seq x y z
N MET A 1 -5.79 10.75 14.79
CA MET A 1 -6.16 9.76 13.73
C MET A 1 -5.99 10.26 12.28
N LYS A 2 -6.01 11.58 12.00
CA LYS A 2 -5.91 12.14 10.62
C LYS A 2 -4.57 11.85 9.88
N ASN A 3 -3.44 11.73 10.58
CA ASN A 3 -2.14 11.59 9.92
C ASN A 3 -1.91 10.26 9.20
N LYS A 4 -2.42 9.12 9.72
CA LYS A 4 -2.08 7.79 9.19
C LYS A 4 -2.71 7.54 7.82
N TYR A 5 -4.02 7.82 7.70
CA TYR A 5 -4.75 7.68 6.44
C TYR A 5 -4.27 8.68 5.37
N SER A 6 -3.93 9.91 5.79
CA SER A 6 -3.32 10.90 4.90
C SER A 6 -2.00 10.39 4.33
N LEU A 7 -1.14 9.83 5.19
CA LEU A 7 0.19 9.34 4.83
C LEU A 7 0.12 8.08 3.94
N SER A 8 -0.75 7.11 4.25
CA SER A 8 -0.99 5.96 3.35
C SER A 8 -1.58 6.39 2.00
N SER A 9 -2.49 7.38 1.98
CA SER A 9 -2.99 7.88 0.70
C SER A 9 -1.87 8.55 -0.11
N LYS A 10 -1.00 9.34 0.53
CA LYS A 10 0.16 9.95 -0.15
C LYS A 10 1.13 8.90 -0.69
N LEU A 11 1.36 7.81 0.03
CA LEU A 11 2.19 6.69 -0.45
C LEU A 11 1.60 6.04 -1.70
N ILE A 12 0.29 5.80 -1.73
CA ILE A 12 -0.40 5.27 -2.92
C ILE A 12 -0.45 6.29 -4.07
N LEU A 13 -0.54 7.59 -3.75
CA LEU A 13 -0.45 8.65 -4.76
C LEU A 13 0.94 8.67 -5.42
N ILE A 14 2.00 8.46 -4.63
CA ILE A 14 3.38 8.37 -5.14
C ILE A 14 3.52 7.13 -6.03
N THR A 15 2.96 5.97 -5.66
CA THR A 15 3.00 4.78 -6.54
C THR A 15 2.18 4.95 -7.81
N PHE A 16 1.13 5.77 -7.79
CA PHE A 16 0.39 6.18 -8.98
C PHE A 16 1.23 7.11 -9.87
N LEU A 17 1.89 8.13 -9.30
CA LEU A 17 2.79 9.02 -10.03
C LEU A 17 3.96 8.27 -10.68
N ILE A 18 4.59 7.33 -9.96
CA ILE A 18 5.63 6.46 -10.54
C ILE A 18 5.04 5.64 -11.70
N GLY A 19 3.78 5.19 -11.60
CA GLY A 19 3.09 4.53 -12.70
C GLY A 19 2.89 5.42 -13.92
N ILE A 20 2.60 6.71 -13.72
CA ILE A 20 2.50 7.71 -14.80
C ILE A 20 3.88 7.93 -15.42
N VAL A 21 4.94 8.07 -14.63
CA VAL A 21 6.30 8.22 -15.16
C VAL A 21 6.65 6.99 -15.99
N ASN A 22 6.34 5.78 -15.49
CA ASN A 22 6.51 4.55 -16.25
C ASN A 22 5.67 4.51 -17.53
N LEU A 23 4.61 5.33 -17.63
CA LEU A 23 3.85 5.47 -18.87
C LEU A 23 4.73 6.04 -20.00
N PHE A 24 5.60 7.00 -19.68
CA PHE A 24 6.41 7.73 -20.66
C PHE A 24 7.76 7.07 -20.98
N PHE A 25 8.27 6.23 -20.09
CA PHE A 25 9.59 5.59 -20.23
C PHE A 25 9.54 4.14 -20.73
N TYR A 26 8.35 3.54 -20.79
CA TYR A 26 8.18 2.18 -21.29
C TYR A 26 7.79 2.22 -22.77
N ASP A 27 8.55 1.54 -23.61
CA ASP A 27 8.23 1.39 -25.03
C ASP A 27 7.13 0.33 -25.16
N TYR A 28 5.96 0.72 -25.69
CA TYR A 28 4.82 -0.21 -25.80
C TYR A 28 4.85 -0.89 -27.16
N GLU A 29 5.09 -2.20 -27.16
CA GLU A 29 5.03 -2.98 -28.40
C GLU A 29 3.59 -3.15 -28.90
N SER A 30 2.58 -3.02 -28.04
CA SER A 30 1.17 -3.26 -28.39
C SER A 30 0.17 -2.34 -27.68
N THR A 31 -0.89 -1.96 -28.40
CA THR A 31 -2.04 -1.21 -27.86
C THR A 31 -2.70 -1.92 -26.68
N GLN A 32 -2.66 -3.26 -26.65
CA GLN A 32 -3.20 -4.03 -25.52
C GLN A 32 -2.45 -3.77 -24.22
N GLU A 33 -1.12 -3.65 -24.28
CA GLU A 33 -0.29 -3.37 -23.10
C GLU A 33 -0.56 -1.97 -22.56
N PHE A 34 -0.72 -0.99 -23.47
CA PHE A 34 -1.06 0.38 -23.13
C PHE A 34 -2.42 0.47 -22.42
N VAL A 35 -3.46 -0.19 -22.95
CA VAL A 35 -4.80 -0.25 -22.34
C VAL A 35 -4.74 -0.90 -20.95
N VAL A 36 -4.01 -2.01 -20.82
CA VAL A 36 -3.82 -2.68 -19.52
C VAL A 36 -3.12 -1.75 -18.53
N LEU A 37 -2.14 -0.95 -18.96
CA LEU A 37 -1.43 -0.02 -18.10
C LEU A 37 -2.31 1.15 -17.63
N ILE A 38 -3.12 1.72 -18.53
CA ILE A 38 -4.13 2.73 -18.16
C ILE A 38 -5.13 2.16 -17.15
N LEU A 39 -5.61 0.94 -17.37
CA LEU A 39 -6.55 0.29 -16.45
C LEU A 39 -5.93 0.11 -15.04
N ILE A 40 -4.64 -0.24 -14.97
CA ILE A 40 -3.88 -0.32 -13.71
C ILE A 40 -3.78 1.05 -13.03
N LEU A 41 -3.49 2.10 -13.80
CA LEU A 41 -3.41 3.46 -13.29
C LEU A 41 -4.74 3.90 -12.68
N ILE A 42 -5.86 3.66 -13.38
CA ILE A 42 -7.21 3.95 -12.88
C ILE A 42 -7.48 3.17 -11.60
N MET A 43 -7.18 1.87 -11.54
CA MET A 43 -7.36 1.05 -10.34
C MET A 43 -6.55 1.58 -9.15
N ARG A 44 -5.32 2.06 -9.36
CA ARG A 44 -4.51 2.67 -8.29
C ARG A 44 -5.07 4.01 -7.82
N TYR A 45 -5.61 4.82 -8.73
CA TYR A 45 -6.27 6.08 -8.37
C TYR A 45 -7.57 5.84 -7.58
N VAL A 46 -8.37 4.86 -7.99
CA VAL A 46 -9.57 4.43 -7.25
C VAL A 46 -9.19 3.93 -5.85
N LEU A 47 -8.10 3.17 -5.73
CA LEU A 47 -7.56 2.73 -4.44
C LEU A 47 -7.19 3.92 -3.54
N PHE A 48 -6.51 4.93 -4.08
CA PHE A 48 -6.19 6.15 -3.35
C PHE A 48 -7.44 6.82 -2.75
N ILE A 49 -8.50 6.94 -3.55
CA ILE A 49 -9.78 7.51 -3.10
C ILE A 49 -10.42 6.63 -2.01
N LEU A 50 -10.45 5.31 -2.20
CA LEU A 50 -11.01 4.35 -1.24
C LEU A 50 -10.30 4.42 0.12
N ILE A 51 -8.97 4.48 0.13
CA ILE A 51 -8.16 4.64 1.34
C ILE A 51 -8.45 5.98 2.01
N LYS A 52 -8.53 7.06 1.23
CA LYS A 52 -8.83 8.41 1.74
C LYS A 52 -10.22 8.46 2.38
N ARG A 53 -11.20 7.77 1.80
CA ARG A 53 -12.58 7.64 2.31
C ARG A 53 -12.71 6.60 3.44
N ARG A 54 -11.63 5.91 3.83
CA ARG A 54 -11.63 4.83 4.85
C ARG A 54 -12.59 3.69 4.54
N PHE A 55 -12.75 3.38 3.26
CA PHE A 55 -13.70 2.36 2.83
C PHE A 55 -13.13 0.97 3.10
N GLU A 56 -13.92 0.08 3.70
CA GLU A 56 -13.46 -1.26 4.05
C GLU A 56 -13.01 -2.08 2.86
N TRP A 57 -13.52 -1.84 1.65
CA TRP A 57 -13.06 -2.59 0.48
C TRP A 57 -11.61 -2.30 0.10
N SER A 58 -11.01 -1.23 0.64
CA SER A 58 -9.63 -0.87 0.36
C SER A 58 -8.64 -1.95 0.79
N LYS A 59 -8.92 -2.75 1.85
CA LYS A 59 -8.05 -3.89 2.28
C LYS A 59 -7.87 -4.88 1.15
N TYR A 60 -8.97 -5.40 0.62
CA TYR A 60 -8.97 -6.46 -0.38
C TYR A 60 -8.27 -6.02 -1.66
N LEU A 61 -8.58 -4.79 -2.09
CA LEU A 61 -8.02 -4.18 -3.28
C LEU A 61 -6.51 -3.90 -3.13
N LEU A 62 -6.04 -3.54 -1.93
CA LEU A 62 -4.61 -3.39 -1.64
C LEU A 62 -3.85 -4.71 -1.69
N VAL A 63 -4.43 -5.78 -1.12
CA VAL A 63 -3.85 -7.13 -1.18
C VAL A 63 -3.73 -7.60 -2.63
N LEU A 64 -4.76 -7.35 -3.44
CA LEU A 64 -4.78 -7.71 -4.85
C LEU A 64 -3.66 -6.99 -5.64
N ILE A 65 -3.39 -5.73 -5.32
CA ILE A 65 -2.29 -4.96 -5.91
C ILE A 65 -0.92 -5.49 -5.47
N ILE A 66 -0.76 -5.88 -4.21
CA ILE A 66 0.50 -6.48 -3.72
C ILE A 66 0.74 -7.82 -4.41
N LEU A 67 -0.26 -8.70 -4.46
CA LEU A 67 -0.16 -10.01 -5.08
C LEU A 67 0.21 -9.90 -6.56
N ARG A 68 -0.45 -8.99 -7.29
CA ARG A 68 -0.12 -8.68 -8.68
C ARG A 68 1.29 -8.08 -8.81
N GLY A 69 1.69 -7.21 -7.89
CA GLY A 69 3.03 -6.62 -7.86
C GLY A 69 4.11 -7.68 -7.72
N ILE A 70 3.91 -8.67 -6.84
CA ILE A 70 4.80 -9.84 -6.67
C ILE A 70 4.83 -10.67 -7.96
N HIS A 71 3.67 -10.99 -8.55
CA HIS A 71 3.59 -11.75 -9.79
C HIS A 71 4.36 -11.06 -10.94
N ARG A 72 4.18 -9.74 -11.10
CA ARG A 72 4.90 -8.98 -12.13
C ARG A 72 6.39 -8.90 -11.83
N LEU A 73 6.78 -8.77 -10.56
CA LEU A 73 8.19 -8.80 -10.16
C LEU A 73 8.84 -10.13 -10.55
N PHE A 74 8.17 -11.26 -10.29
CA PHE A 74 8.65 -12.59 -10.65
C PHE A 74 8.85 -12.74 -12.16
N ILE A 75 7.87 -12.32 -12.96
CA ILE A 75 7.97 -12.33 -14.43
C ILE A 75 9.15 -11.48 -14.92
N VAL A 76 9.28 -10.25 -14.41
CA VAL A 76 10.33 -9.30 -14.84
C VAL A 76 11.73 -9.75 -14.40
N PHE A 77 11.86 -10.45 -13.27
CA PHE A 77 13.13 -11.05 -12.85
C PHE A 77 13.50 -12.28 -13.66
N SER A 78 12.52 -13.03 -14.17
CA SER A 78 12.75 -14.15 -15.08
C SER A 78 13.05 -13.70 -16.52
N ALA A 79 12.75 -12.46 -16.87
CA ALA A 79 13.05 -11.88 -18.17
C ALA A 79 14.48 -11.32 -18.21
N VAL A 80 15.30 -11.87 -19.12
CA VAL A 80 16.72 -11.52 -19.28
C VAL A 80 16.90 -10.07 -19.76
N ASP A 81 15.97 -9.57 -20.58
CA ASP A 81 16.08 -8.26 -21.25
C ASP A 81 15.37 -7.10 -20.54
N ALA A 82 14.81 -7.32 -19.35
CA ALA A 82 14.09 -6.27 -18.65
C ALA A 82 15.04 -5.18 -18.12
N SER A 83 14.76 -3.92 -18.50
CA SER A 83 15.58 -2.76 -18.11
C SER A 83 15.72 -2.62 -16.59
N GLN A 84 16.93 -2.26 -16.14
CA GLN A 84 17.25 -2.13 -14.72
C GLN A 84 16.38 -1.07 -14.03
N VAL A 85 16.02 0.00 -14.74
CA VAL A 85 15.12 1.05 -14.26
C VAL A 85 13.71 0.49 -14.01
N THR A 86 13.20 -0.35 -14.91
CA THR A 86 11.90 -1.01 -14.74
C THR A 86 11.89 -1.90 -13.49
N LYS A 87 12.96 -2.69 -13.27
CA LYS A 87 13.11 -3.54 -12.08
C LYS A 87 13.05 -2.70 -10.79
N ILE A 88 13.80 -1.61 -10.72
CA ILE A 88 13.82 -0.70 -9.56
C ILE A 88 12.44 -0.07 -9.33
N ASN A 89 11.79 0.43 -10.39
CA ASN A 89 10.45 1.03 -10.29
C ASN A 89 9.42 0.02 -9.76
N LEU A 90 9.44 -1.23 -10.24
CA LEU A 90 8.55 -2.28 -9.73
C LEU A 90 8.81 -2.60 -8.26
N ILE A 91 10.08 -2.75 -7.86
CA ILE A 91 10.45 -3.00 -6.46
C ILE A 91 9.95 -1.85 -5.58
N LEU A 92 10.21 -0.60 -5.96
CA LEU A 92 9.80 0.57 -5.20
C LEU A 92 8.27 0.65 -5.07
N GLN A 93 7.53 0.39 -6.15
CA GLN A 93 6.07 0.35 -6.11
C GLN A 93 5.55 -0.75 -5.18
N LEU A 94 6.17 -1.92 -5.18
CA LEU A 94 5.80 -3.03 -4.32
C LEU A 94 6.08 -2.70 -2.84
N VAL A 95 7.28 -2.20 -2.53
CA VAL A 95 7.66 -1.78 -1.18
C VAL A 95 6.71 -0.71 -0.65
N LEU A 96 6.41 0.33 -1.42
CA LEU A 96 5.48 1.39 -1.03
C LEU A 96 4.05 0.85 -0.80
N SER A 97 3.60 -0.13 -1.60
CA SER A 97 2.29 -0.76 -1.44
C SER A 97 2.22 -1.61 -0.16
N ILE A 98 3.27 -2.37 0.15
CA ILE A 98 3.40 -3.13 1.41
C ILE A 98 3.44 -2.17 2.60
N MET A 99 4.17 -1.06 2.49
CA MET A 99 4.23 -0.05 3.55
C MET A 99 2.87 0.60 3.80
N ALA A 100 2.14 0.93 2.73
CA ALA A 100 0.78 1.45 2.83
C ALA A 100 -0.18 0.45 3.51
N PHE A 101 -0.02 -0.85 3.21
CA PHE A 101 -0.77 -1.93 3.87
C PHE A 101 -0.45 -2.00 5.37
N ALA A 102 0.84 -2.05 5.72
CA ALA A 102 1.29 -2.12 7.09
C ALA A 102 0.80 -0.91 7.91
N LEU A 103 0.85 0.28 7.32
CA LEU A 103 0.45 1.51 7.99
C LEU A 103 -1.08 1.62 8.20
N LEU A 104 -1.87 1.03 7.30
CA LEU A 104 -3.33 0.98 7.40
C LEU A 104 -3.84 -0.13 8.32
N PHE A 105 -3.24 -1.31 8.29
CA PHE A 105 -3.81 -2.51 8.93
C PHE A 105 -2.99 -3.01 10.13
N ILE A 106 -1.66 -2.97 10.05
CA ILE A 106 -0.78 -3.49 11.12
C ILE A 106 -0.64 -2.43 12.24
N PHE A 107 -0.37 -1.18 11.88
CA PHE A 107 -0.16 -0.09 12.84
C PHE A 107 -1.34 0.22 13.79
N PRO A 108 -2.63 0.21 13.38
CA PRO A 108 -3.72 0.39 14.35
C PRO A 108 -3.86 -0.81 15.29
N LYS A 109 -3.72 -2.04 14.76
CA LYS A 109 -3.88 -3.29 15.52
C LYS A 109 -2.75 -3.50 16.53
N MET A 110 -1.51 -3.15 16.17
CA MET A 110 -0.37 -3.11 17.10
C MET A 110 -0.58 -2.08 18.21
N LYS A 111 -1.18 -0.92 17.89
CA LYS A 111 -1.43 0.12 18.89
C LYS A 111 -2.51 -0.30 19.88
N GLU A 112 -3.58 -0.93 19.41
CA GLU A 112 -4.60 -1.54 20.28
C GLU A 112 -3.97 -2.60 21.19
N TRP A 113 -3.23 -3.54 20.62
CA TRP A 113 -2.57 -4.59 21.38
C TRP A 113 -1.56 -4.07 22.41
N MET A 114 -0.78 -3.03 22.08
CA MET A 114 0.11 -2.37 23.04
C MET A 114 -0.65 -1.63 24.13
N ASN A 115 -1.79 -1.03 23.81
CA ASN A 115 -2.63 -0.31 24.77
C ASN A 115 -3.32 -1.30 25.73
N ASP A 116 -3.79 -2.43 25.20
CA ASP A 116 -4.33 -3.53 26.01
C ASP A 116 -3.25 -4.10 26.92
N ARG A 117 -2.05 -4.40 26.40
CA ARG A 117 -0.93 -4.84 27.26
C ARG A 117 -0.57 -3.81 28.33
N ARG A 118 -0.56 -2.50 28.04
CA ARG A 118 -0.35 -1.48 29.08
C ARG A 118 -1.44 -1.50 30.15
N LYS A 119 -2.69 -1.76 29.77
CA LYS A 119 -3.81 -1.89 30.71
C LYS A 119 -3.65 -3.10 31.63
N TYR A 120 -3.05 -4.18 31.15
CA TYR A 120 -2.72 -5.37 31.98
C TYR A 120 -1.43 -5.22 32.79
N PHE A 121 -0.50 -4.36 32.37
CA PHE A 121 0.76 -4.08 33.09
C PHE A 121 0.69 -2.92 34.09
N SER A 122 -0.45 -2.24 34.20
CA SER A 122 -0.66 -1.15 35.17
C SER A 122 -1.63 -1.60 36.27
N PRO A 123 -1.19 -2.32 37.30
CA PRO A 123 -1.92 -2.38 38.56
C PRO A 123 -1.75 -1.02 39.26
N ASN A 124 -2.76 -0.57 40.00
CA ASN A 124 -2.91 0.74 40.65
C ASN A 124 -3.57 1.74 39.67
N THR A 125 -4.86 2.05 39.81
CA THR A 125 -5.44 2.62 41.03
C THR A 125 -6.87 2.10 41.26
N VAL A 126 -7.03 1.13 42.16
CA VAL A 126 -8.29 0.96 42.88
C VAL A 126 -8.18 1.87 44.09
N THR A 127 -8.70 3.09 43.96
CA THR A 127 -8.89 3.96 45.12
C THR A 127 -9.93 3.30 46.03
N ASN A 128 -9.42 2.80 47.14
CA ASN A 128 -10.12 2.45 48.36
C ASN A 128 -11.18 3.52 48.71
N PRO A 129 -12.49 3.22 48.74
CA PRO A 129 -13.44 4.08 49.42
C PRO A 129 -13.38 3.73 50.91
N GLN A 130 -12.49 4.39 51.65
CA GLN A 130 -12.73 4.59 53.07
C GLN A 130 -13.79 5.68 53.19
N HIS A 131 -15.01 5.29 53.56
CA HIS A 131 -15.81 5.86 54.65
C HIS A 131 -17.19 5.20 54.71
#